data_AF-A0A7V6XJA5-F1
#
_entry.id   AF-A0A7V6XJA5-F1
#
_cell.length_a   1.000
_cell.length_b   1.000
_cell.length_c   1.000
_cell.angle_alpha   90.00
_cell.angle_beta   90.00
_cell.angle_gamma   90.00
#
_symmetry.space_group_name_H-M   'P 1'
#
loop_
_entity.id
_entity.type
_entity.pdbx_description
1 polymer ?
#
loop_
_entity_poly.entity_id
_entity_poly.type
_entity_poly.pdbx_seq_one_letter_code
_entity_poly.pdbx_strand_id
1 'polypeptide(L)'
;MLINITFGVKIDIVDITGGNILVIICKWCGKKKRVPKYEVKRGNGKFCSRSCAGTYHYYRKNKYIIGGKSGSDNPNWKGGITYCSKGYKMVYMPEHPYAVNCYVMAHRVAMEEAIGRFITPQEKVHHRDGNKHNNSIRNLFLFPSNSLHSKFHHAKRENPSLSEEQFMRRYLDQTS
;
A
#
# COMPACT_ATOMS: atom_id res chain seq x y z
N MET A 1 48.36 26.14 -23.77
CA MET A 1 48.36 24.66 -23.79
C MET A 1 47.03 24.20 -23.25
N LEU A 2 46.31 23.39 -24.03
CA LEU A 2 44.89 23.08 -23.86
C LEU A 2 44.59 22.31 -22.56
N ILE A 3 43.43 22.66 -21.99
CA ILE A 3 42.86 22.15 -20.74
C ILE A 3 42.30 20.75 -20.99
N ASN A 4 42.64 19.77 -20.14
CA ASN A 4 41.96 18.49 -20.10
C ASN A 4 41.30 18.30 -18.73
N ILE A 5 39.97 18.33 -18.75
CA ILE A 5 39.08 18.17 -17.60
C ILE A 5 38.86 16.66 -17.39
N THR A 6 39.21 16.14 -16.21
CA THR A 6 38.67 14.86 -15.75
C THR A 6 37.85 15.08 -14.48
N PHE A 7 36.56 14.79 -14.60
CA PHE A 7 35.57 14.82 -13.53
C PHE A 7 35.95 13.84 -12.42
N GLY A 8 36.40 14.37 -11.28
CA GLY A 8 36.56 13.64 -10.03
C GLY A 8 35.86 14.43 -8.92
N VAL A 9 34.89 13.79 -8.27
CA VAL A 9 34.04 14.34 -7.20
C VAL A 9 34.86 15.19 -6.22
N LYS A 10 34.62 16.51 -6.17
CA LYS A 10 35.15 17.39 -5.13
C LYS A 10 34.52 16.99 -3.80
N ILE A 11 35.28 16.26 -2.98
CA ILE A 11 35.01 16.14 -1.56
C ILE A 11 35.52 17.45 -0.97
N ASP A 12 34.66 18.24 -0.36
CA ASP A 12 35.07 19.45 0.37
C ASP A 12 35.85 19.02 1.63
N ILE A 13 37.14 18.78 1.44
CA ILE A 13 38.10 18.46 2.49
C ILE A 13 38.55 19.80 3.07
N VAL A 14 38.01 20.17 4.23
CA VAL A 14 38.55 21.26 5.03
C VAL A 14 39.73 20.69 5.80
N ASP A 15 40.94 20.86 5.27
CA ASP A 15 42.20 20.44 5.89
C ASP A 15 42.59 21.50 6.93
N ILE A 16 42.48 21.18 8.22
CA ILE A 16 42.75 22.15 9.31
C ILE A 16 44.07 21.88 10.03
N THR A 17 44.79 20.80 9.72
CA THR A 17 46.09 20.49 10.34
C THR A 17 46.79 19.46 9.46
N GLY A 18 48.08 19.62 9.16
CA GLY A 18 48.90 18.66 8.41
C GLY A 18 49.07 17.28 9.08
N GLY A 19 47.97 16.56 9.28
CA GLY A 19 47.86 15.39 10.14
C GLY A 19 47.07 14.25 9.49
N ASN A 20 47.33 13.04 9.96
CA ASN A 20 46.80 11.78 9.46
C ASN A 20 45.26 11.59 9.61
N ILE A 21 44.48 12.65 9.87
CA ILE A 21 43.04 12.59 10.20
C ILE A 21 42.24 13.53 9.30
N LEU A 22 41.13 13.04 8.73
CA LEU A 22 40.17 13.76 7.91
C LEU A 22 38.78 13.76 8.56
N VAL A 23 37.97 14.78 8.28
CA VAL A 23 36.54 14.78 8.63
C VAL A 23 35.73 14.34 7.41
N ILE A 24 34.91 13.31 7.57
CA ILE A 24 33.97 12.83 6.55
C ILE A 24 32.53 13.18 6.94
N ILE A 25 31.67 13.35 5.94
CA ILE A 25 30.22 13.47 6.12
C ILE A 25 29.60 12.13 5.71
N CYS A 26 28.86 11.49 6.63
CA CYS A 26 28.20 10.22 6.38
C CYS A 26 27.17 10.34 5.24
N LYS A 27 27.30 9.52 4.19
CA LYS A 27 26.36 9.54 3.05
C LYS A 27 24.93 9.08 3.37
N TRP A 28 24.71 8.45 4.53
CA TRP A 28 23.38 8.02 4.96
C TRP A 28 22.70 9.06 5.86
N CYS A 29 23.35 9.46 6.95
CA CYS A 29 22.73 10.27 8.00
C CYS A 29 23.32 11.68 8.13
N GLY A 30 24.27 12.07 7.29
CA GLY A 30 24.89 13.41 7.32
C GLY A 30 25.83 13.69 8.51
N LYS A 31 25.96 12.76 9.47
CA LYS A 31 26.84 12.95 10.64
C LYS A 31 28.31 13.10 10.21
N LYS A 32 28.98 14.10 10.79
CA LYS A 32 30.43 14.31 10.64
C LYS A 32 31.20 13.29 11.50
N LYS A 33 32.27 12.71 10.96
CA LYS A 33 33.14 11.77 11.67
C LYS A 33 34.60 12.04 11.35
N ARG A 34 35.46 12.09 12.38
CA ARG A 34 36.91 12.09 12.22
C ARG A 34 37.39 10.68 11.90
N VAL A 35 38.15 10.52 10.83
CA VAL A 35 38.67 9.24 10.35
C VAL A 35 40.11 9.41 9.88
N PRO A 36 41.01 8.44 10.11
CA PRO A 36 42.35 8.50 9.57
C PRO A 36 42.36 8.54 8.03
N LYS A 37 43.31 9.27 7.45
CA LYS A 37 43.46 9.42 5.99
C LYS A 37 43.62 8.06 5.28
N TYR A 38 44.28 7.10 5.91
CA TYR A 38 44.46 5.76 5.34
C TYR A 38 43.14 4.95 5.28
N GLU A 39 42.23 5.10 6.25
CA GLU A 39 40.90 4.45 6.23
C GLU A 39 40.03 4.99 5.10
N VAL A 40 40.14 6.29 4.81
CA VAL A 40 39.46 6.90 3.67
C VAL A 40 39.99 6.31 2.36
N LYS A 41 41.32 6.16 2.21
CA LYS A 41 41.96 5.55 1.03
C LYS A 41 41.54 4.08 0.83
N ARG A 42 41.33 3.31 1.90
CA ARG A 42 40.82 1.92 1.84
C ARG A 42 39.31 1.82 1.55
N GLY A 43 38.60 2.94 1.44
CA GLY A 43 37.18 3.00 1.10
C GLY A 43 36.22 2.97 2.30
N ASN A 44 36.72 2.92 3.53
CA ASN A 44 35.93 2.85 4.77
C ASN A 44 35.49 4.23 5.30
N GLY A 45 35.89 5.32 4.63
CA GLY A 45 35.59 6.70 5.01
C GLY A 45 34.28 7.30 4.48
N LYS A 46 33.23 6.51 4.23
CA LYS A 46 31.96 7.02 3.64
C LYS A 46 30.79 7.13 4.61
N PHE A 47 30.88 6.45 5.76
CA PHE A 47 29.77 6.32 6.70
C PHE A 47 30.26 6.44 8.14
N CYS A 48 29.39 6.92 9.04
CA CYS A 48 29.76 7.06 10.44
C CYS A 48 29.79 5.71 11.19
N SER A 49 29.06 4.69 10.71
CA SER A 49 28.97 3.36 11.33
C SER A 49 28.71 2.24 10.31
N ARG A 50 28.94 0.98 10.69
CA ARG A 50 28.61 -0.22 9.91
C ARG A 50 27.12 -0.29 9.58
N SER A 51 26.27 0.10 10.53
CA SER A 51 24.82 0.22 10.36
C SER A 51 24.46 1.21 9.25
N CYS A 52 25.00 2.44 9.28
CA CYS A 52 24.75 3.44 8.23
C CYS A 52 25.21 2.96 6.85
N ALA A 53 26.36 2.27 6.78
CA ALA A 53 26.82 1.67 5.53
C ALA A 53 25.85 0.59 5.04
N GLY A 54 25.42 -0.32 5.92
CA GLY A 54 24.46 -1.39 5.62
C GLY A 54 23.13 -0.84 5.11
N THR A 55 22.53 0.11 5.84
CA THR A 55 21.26 0.74 5.45
C THR A 55 21.38 1.48 4.12
N TYR A 56 22.45 2.25 3.91
CA TYR A 56 22.69 2.92 2.64
C TYR A 56 22.80 1.95 1.47
N HIS A 57 23.56 0.86 1.62
CA HIS A 57 23.71 -0.15 0.57
C HIS A 57 22.41 -0.91 0.31
N TYR A 58 21.63 -1.21 1.36
CA TYR A 58 20.29 -1.80 1.24
C TYR A 58 19.34 -0.86 0.47
N TYR A 59 19.25 0.41 0.86
CA TYR A 59 18.37 1.38 0.21
C TYR A 59 18.80 1.66 -1.23
N ARG A 60 20.11 1.82 -1.49
CA ARG A 60 20.63 2.05 -2.84
C ARG A 60 20.35 0.85 -3.77
N LYS A 61 20.50 -0.38 -3.26
CA LYS A 61 20.23 -1.61 -4.03
C LYS A 61 18.73 -1.80 -4.25
N ASN A 62 17.87 -1.41 -3.31
CA ASN A 62 16.42 -1.61 -3.40
C ASN A 62 15.66 -0.32 -3.74
N LYS A 63 16.32 0.72 -4.25
CA LYS A 63 15.70 2.05 -4.46
C LYS A 63 14.46 2.00 -5.35
N TYR A 64 14.44 1.10 -6.33
CA TYR A 64 13.30 0.87 -7.24
C TYR A 64 12.15 0.09 -6.59
N ILE A 65 12.40 -0.62 -5.49
CA ILE A 65 11.39 -1.31 -4.67
C ILE A 65 10.83 -0.36 -3.60
N ILE A 66 11.69 0.44 -2.97
CA ILE A 66 11.34 1.32 -1.83
C ILE A 66 10.89 2.71 -2.29
N GLY A 67 11.31 3.16 -3.48
CA GLY A 67 10.96 4.44 -4.08
C GLY A 67 10.33 4.29 -5.47
N GLY A 68 9.73 3.13 -5.75
CA GLY A 68 8.94 2.93 -6.96
C GLY A 68 7.78 3.93 -6.99
N LYS A 69 7.48 4.48 -8.17
CA LYS A 69 6.33 5.36 -8.34
C LYS A 69 5.06 4.59 -7.94
N SER A 70 4.24 5.18 -7.07
CA SER A 70 2.98 4.61 -6.58
C SER A 70 1.83 5.54 -6.93
N GLY A 71 0.59 5.07 -6.80
CA GLY A 71 -0.56 5.89 -7.14
C GLY A 71 -0.50 6.41 -8.57
N SER A 72 -0.95 7.65 -8.77
CA SER A 72 -0.93 8.36 -10.07
C SER A 72 0.47 8.56 -10.65
N ASP A 73 1.53 8.48 -9.86
CA ASP A 73 2.89 8.65 -10.37
C ASP A 73 3.36 7.40 -11.13
N ASN A 74 2.76 6.23 -10.88
CA ASN A 74 3.08 5.01 -11.59
C ASN A 74 2.53 5.06 -13.03
N PRO A 75 3.36 4.93 -14.10
CA PRO A 75 2.85 4.93 -15.47
C PRO A 75 1.88 3.77 -15.76
N ASN A 76 1.91 2.70 -14.97
CA ASN A 76 0.96 1.60 -15.05
C ASN A 76 -0.34 1.86 -14.25
N TRP A 77 -0.50 3.06 -13.69
CA TRP A 77 -1.68 3.45 -12.92
C TRP A 77 -2.92 3.52 -13.80
N LYS A 78 -3.95 2.76 -13.44
CA LYS A 78 -5.23 2.71 -14.16
C LYS A 78 -6.31 3.44 -13.37
N GLY A 79 -6.03 4.68 -12.97
CA GLY A 79 -6.97 5.51 -12.21
C GLY A 79 -7.36 4.96 -10.83
N GLY A 80 -6.51 4.11 -10.24
CA GLY A 80 -6.78 3.49 -8.94
C GLY A 80 -7.84 2.38 -9.00
N ILE A 81 -8.07 1.81 -10.18
CA ILE A 81 -8.96 0.66 -10.36
C ILE A 81 -8.11 -0.58 -10.55
N THR A 82 -8.43 -1.62 -9.77
CA THR A 82 -7.89 -2.96 -9.96
C THR A 82 -9.00 -4.01 -9.79
N TYR A 83 -8.71 -5.27 -10.11
CA TYR A 83 -9.62 -6.38 -9.93
C TYR A 83 -8.95 -7.44 -9.06
N CYS A 84 -9.67 -7.94 -8.05
CA CYS A 84 -9.14 -9.02 -7.24
C CYS A 84 -9.24 -10.37 -7.99
N SER A 85 -8.56 -11.40 -7.49
CA SER A 85 -8.62 -12.75 -8.05
C SER A 85 -10.04 -13.34 -8.12
N LYS A 86 -10.96 -12.85 -7.26
CA LYS A 86 -12.38 -13.24 -7.26
C LYS A 86 -13.21 -12.47 -8.28
N GLY A 87 -12.63 -11.54 -9.05
CA GLY A 87 -13.27 -10.75 -10.10
C GLY A 87 -13.99 -9.48 -9.62
N TYR A 88 -13.89 -9.11 -8.34
CA TYR A 88 -14.49 -7.86 -7.86
C TYR A 88 -13.65 -6.65 -8.25
N LYS A 89 -14.31 -5.58 -8.70
CA LYS A 89 -13.69 -4.26 -8.87
C LYS A 89 -13.26 -3.70 -7.52
N MET A 90 -12.05 -3.20 -7.45
CA MET A 90 -11.44 -2.56 -6.29
C MET A 90 -11.09 -1.10 -6.65
N VAL A 91 -11.24 -0.19 -5.70
CA VAL A 91 -10.93 1.24 -5.84
C VAL A 91 -9.86 1.64 -4.84
N TYR A 92 -8.92 2.48 -5.27
CA TYR A 92 -7.84 2.98 -4.44
C TYR A 92 -8.36 4.01 -3.44
N MET A 93 -8.26 3.68 -2.15
CA MET A 93 -8.68 4.50 -1.02
C MET A 93 -7.67 4.27 0.12
N PRO A 94 -6.49 4.91 0.09
CA PRO A 94 -5.41 4.65 1.04
C PRO A 94 -5.79 4.97 2.49
N GLU A 95 -6.66 5.97 2.69
CA GLU A 95 -7.12 6.40 4.02
C GLU A 95 -8.31 5.59 4.55
N HIS A 96 -8.83 4.63 3.79
CA HIS A 96 -9.99 3.86 4.23
C HIS A 96 -9.58 2.82 5.30
N PRO A 97 -10.26 2.74 6.46
CA PRO A 97 -9.81 1.94 7.59
C PRO A 97 -9.74 0.43 7.29
N TYR A 98 -10.55 -0.04 6.33
CA TYR A 98 -10.55 -1.43 5.87
C TYR A 98 -9.89 -1.63 4.50
N ALA A 99 -9.04 -0.70 4.05
CA ALA A 99 -8.29 -0.87 2.81
C ALA A 99 -7.23 -1.97 2.95
N VAL A 100 -7.15 -2.84 1.93
CA VAL A 100 -6.08 -3.83 1.79
C VAL A 100 -5.17 -3.36 0.65
N ASN A 101 -3.89 -3.14 0.94
CA ASN A 101 -2.94 -2.55 0.00
C ASN A 101 -3.43 -1.21 -0.58
N CYS A 102 -4.09 -0.38 0.23
CA CYS A 102 -4.73 0.88 -0.18
C CYS A 102 -5.95 0.72 -1.12
N TYR A 103 -6.53 -0.48 -1.23
CA TYR A 103 -7.73 -0.70 -2.05
C TYR A 103 -8.91 -1.25 -1.24
N VAL A 104 -10.12 -0.86 -1.65
CA VAL A 104 -11.40 -1.33 -1.09
C VAL A 104 -12.27 -1.89 -2.21
N MET A 105 -13.09 -2.89 -1.92
CA MET A 105 -14.05 -3.43 -2.90
C MET A 105 -15.10 -2.37 -3.26
N ALA A 106 -15.32 -2.11 -4.56
CA ALA A 106 -16.20 -1.04 -5.03
C ALA A 106 -17.66 -1.20 -4.55
N HIS A 107 -18.16 -2.42 -4.41
CA HIS A 107 -19.50 -2.67 -3.87
C HIS A 107 -19.61 -2.35 -2.37
N ARG A 108 -18.51 -2.45 -1.61
CA ARG A 108 -18.51 -2.01 -0.19
C ARG A 108 -18.62 -0.51 -0.13
N VAL A 109 -17.78 0.19 -0.90
CA VAL A 109 -17.79 1.67 -0.97
C VAL A 109 -19.18 2.20 -1.33
N ALA A 110 -19.80 1.67 -2.39
CA ALA A 110 -21.15 2.09 -2.79
C ALA A 110 -22.22 1.88 -1.70
N MET A 111 -22.10 0.80 -0.92
CA MET A 111 -23.00 0.53 0.20
C MET A 111 -22.67 1.40 1.43
N GLU A 112 -21.39 1.63 1.74
CA GLU A 112 -20.92 2.51 2.82
C GLU A 112 -21.38 3.95 2.62
N GLU A 113 -21.28 4.47 1.39
CA GLU A 113 -21.79 5.78 1.00
C GLU A 113 -23.30 5.88 1.22
N ALA A 114 -24.06 4.82 0.91
CA ALA A 114 -25.51 4.81 1.06
C ALA A 114 -25.97 4.76 2.53
N ILE A 115 -25.25 4.03 3.40
CA ILE A 115 -25.61 3.89 4.82
C ILE A 115 -24.95 4.94 5.73
N GLY A 116 -24.00 5.73 5.21
CA GLY A 116 -23.32 6.79 5.96
C GLY A 116 -22.34 6.30 7.04
N ARG A 117 -21.89 5.03 6.96
CA ARG A 117 -20.89 4.46 7.87
C ARG A 117 -20.08 3.37 7.19
N PHE A 118 -18.94 3.02 7.75
CA PHE A 118 -18.17 1.85 7.30
C PHE A 118 -18.94 0.56 7.59
N ILE A 119 -18.84 -0.39 6.66
CA ILE A 119 -19.37 -1.74 6.82
C ILE A 119 -18.41 -2.48 7.75
N THR A 120 -18.95 -3.20 8.72
CA THR A 120 -18.14 -3.97 9.67
C THR A 120 -17.48 -5.18 9.00
N PRO A 121 -16.48 -5.81 9.63
CA PRO A 121 -15.90 -7.06 9.13
C PRO A 121 -16.90 -8.22 9.09
N GLN A 122 -17.94 -8.20 9.93
CA GLN A 122 -18.97 -9.25 10.01
C GLN A 122 -19.98 -9.15 8.87
N GLU A 123 -20.37 -7.93 8.52
CA GLU A 123 -21.37 -7.64 7.50
C GLU A 123 -20.91 -8.01 6.08
N LYS A 124 -21.87 -8.43 5.25
CA LYS A 124 -21.61 -8.96 3.92
C LYS A 124 -22.51 -8.32 2.87
N VAL A 125 -21.90 -7.63 1.91
CA VAL A 125 -22.59 -7.12 0.72
C VAL A 125 -22.83 -8.25 -0.29
N HIS A 126 -24.04 -8.32 -0.83
CA HIS A 126 -24.50 -9.26 -1.82
C HIS A 126 -24.97 -8.53 -3.08
N HIS A 127 -24.60 -9.04 -4.27
CA HIS A 127 -25.12 -8.60 -5.56
C HIS A 127 -26.32 -9.45 -5.96
N ARG A 128 -27.49 -8.83 -6.12
CA ARG A 128 -28.76 -9.54 -6.40
C ARG A 128 -28.75 -10.21 -7.78
N ASP A 129 -28.21 -9.54 -8.79
CA ASP A 129 -28.09 -10.03 -10.16
C ASP A 129 -26.89 -10.98 -10.39
N GLY A 130 -26.05 -11.19 -9.36
CA GLY A 130 -24.82 -11.97 -9.47
C GLY A 130 -23.68 -11.30 -10.27
N ASN A 131 -23.91 -10.13 -10.88
CA ASN A 131 -22.92 -9.38 -11.62
C ASN A 131 -22.07 -8.53 -10.66
N LYS A 132 -20.83 -8.99 -10.43
CA LYS A 132 -19.84 -8.36 -9.53
C LYS A 132 -19.42 -6.94 -9.93
N HIS A 133 -19.79 -6.49 -11.13
CA HIS A 133 -19.47 -5.16 -11.64
C HIS A 133 -20.66 -4.19 -11.51
N ASN A 134 -21.89 -4.69 -11.30
CA ASN A 134 -23.06 -3.86 -11.09
C ASN A 134 -23.15 -3.41 -9.62
N ASN A 135 -22.44 -2.33 -9.29
CA ASN A 135 -22.39 -1.78 -7.94
C ASN A 135 -23.47 -0.71 -7.68
N SER A 136 -24.54 -0.68 -8.48
CA SER A 136 -25.69 0.18 -8.18
C SER A 136 -26.28 -0.20 -6.83
N ILE A 137 -26.55 0.77 -5.96
CA ILE A 137 -27.08 0.51 -4.61
C ILE A 137 -28.37 -0.34 -4.65
N ARG A 138 -29.21 -0.18 -5.69
CA ARG A 138 -30.43 -0.97 -5.89
C ARG A 138 -30.16 -2.45 -6.15
N ASN A 139 -28.98 -2.79 -6.68
CA ASN A 139 -28.54 -4.16 -6.93
C ASN A 139 -27.79 -4.78 -5.73
N LEU A 140 -27.51 -3.98 -4.69
CA LEU A 140 -26.78 -4.44 -3.52
C LEU A 140 -27.75 -4.73 -2.37
N PHE A 141 -27.36 -5.68 -1.53
CA PHE A 141 -28.04 -6.00 -0.27
C PHE A 141 -27.00 -6.25 0.82
N LEU A 142 -27.24 -5.76 2.04
CA LEU A 142 -26.32 -5.91 3.16
C LEU A 142 -26.85 -6.96 4.14
N PHE A 143 -26.16 -8.09 4.24
CA PHE A 143 -26.42 -9.09 5.27
C PHE A 143 -25.65 -8.74 6.56
N PRO A 144 -26.26 -8.91 7.75
CA PRO A 144 -25.58 -8.68 9.03
C PRO A 144 -24.36 -9.58 9.27
N SER A 145 -24.33 -10.74 8.61
CA SER A 145 -23.22 -11.69 8.74
C SER A 145 -23.00 -12.50 7.46
N ASN A 146 -21.76 -12.96 7.26
CA ASN A 146 -21.44 -13.90 6.19
C ASN A 146 -22.17 -15.27 6.34
N SER A 147 -22.52 -15.66 7.57
CA SER A 147 -23.29 -16.90 7.81
C SER A 147 -24.73 -16.77 7.31
N LEU A 148 -25.37 -15.61 7.52
CA LEU A 148 -26.71 -15.34 6.97
C LEU A 148 -26.69 -15.25 5.45
N HIS A 149 -25.70 -14.58 4.88
CA HIS A 149 -25.50 -14.54 3.42
C HIS A 149 -25.37 -15.96 2.82
N SER A 150 -24.68 -16.87 3.52
CA SER A 150 -24.53 -18.26 3.09
C SER A 150 -25.84 -19.05 3.21
N LYS A 151 -26.59 -18.86 4.31
CA LYS A 151 -27.93 -19.46 4.51
C LYS A 151 -28.92 -18.98 3.44
N PHE A 152 -28.85 -17.71 3.08
CA PHE A 152 -29.66 -17.15 2.00
C PHE A 152 -29.41 -17.88 0.67
N HIS A 153 -28.14 -18.09 0.29
CA HIS A 153 -27.82 -18.86 -0.90
C HIS A 153 -28.35 -20.30 -0.87
N HIS A 154 -28.37 -20.94 0.30
CA HIS A 154 -29.00 -22.24 0.45
C HIS A 154 -30.51 -22.16 0.16
N ALA A 155 -31.22 -21.26 0.85
CA ALA A 155 -32.66 -21.09 0.70
C ALA A 155 -33.06 -20.66 -0.72
N LYS A 156 -32.25 -19.84 -1.41
CA LYS A 156 -32.50 -19.40 -2.79
C LYS A 156 -32.32 -20.54 -3.81
N ARG A 157 -31.50 -21.56 -3.52
CA ARG A 157 -31.43 -22.77 -4.36
C ARG A 157 -32.69 -23.61 -4.25
N GLU A 158 -33.31 -23.66 -3.08
CA GLU A 158 -34.58 -24.38 -2.84
C GLU A 158 -35.78 -23.59 -3.36
N ASN A 159 -35.74 -22.26 -3.25
CA ASN A 159 -36.76 -21.36 -3.77
C ASN A 159 -36.13 -20.19 -4.55
N PRO A 160 -36.02 -20.30 -5.89
CA PRO A 160 -35.41 -19.27 -6.73
C PRO A 160 -36.11 -17.90 -6.69
N SER A 161 -37.40 -17.86 -6.31
CA SER A 161 -38.17 -16.62 -6.19
C SER A 161 -37.95 -15.87 -4.88
N LEU A 162 -37.20 -16.46 -3.94
CA LEU A 162 -36.93 -15.87 -2.64
C LEU A 162 -36.05 -14.62 -2.77
N SER A 163 -36.61 -13.47 -2.40
CA SER A 163 -35.86 -12.22 -2.26
C SER A 163 -35.07 -12.16 -0.95
N GLU A 164 -34.04 -11.30 -0.94
CA GLU A 164 -33.21 -11.04 0.23
C GLU A 164 -34.05 -10.50 1.40
N GLU A 165 -35.01 -9.61 1.12
CA GLU A 165 -35.95 -9.04 2.11
C GLU A 165 -36.85 -10.11 2.73
N GLN A 166 -37.45 -10.98 1.91
CA GLN A 166 -38.31 -12.05 2.40
C GLN A 166 -37.54 -13.03 3.29
N PHE A 167 -36.30 -13.35 2.92
CA PHE A 167 -35.43 -14.19 3.74
C PHE A 167 -35.14 -13.53 5.10
N MET A 168 -34.76 -12.25 5.10
CA MET A 168 -34.42 -11.54 6.33
C MET A 168 -35.63 -11.37 7.25
N ARG A 169 -36.82 -11.11 6.71
CA ARG A 169 -38.05 -11.03 7.50
C ARG A 169 -38.33 -12.32 8.25
N ARG A 170 -38.27 -13.47 7.55
CA ARG A 170 -38.46 -14.79 8.17
C ARG A 170 -37.42 -15.08 9.25
N TYR A 171 -36.17 -14.67 9.03
CA TYR A 171 -35.10 -14.86 10.02
C TYR A 171 -35.37 -14.07 11.31
N LEU A 172 -35.76 -12.79 11.18
CA LEU A 172 -36.04 -11.93 12.33
C LEU A 172 -37.26 -12.40 13.13
N ASP A 173 -38.33 -12.84 12.45
CA ASP A 173 -39.55 -13.37 13.08
C ASP A 173 -39.29 -14.64 13.91
N GLN A 174 -38.24 -15.43 13.57
CA GLN A 174 -37.86 -16.63 14.32
C GLN A 174 -36.94 -16.36 15.51
N THR A 175 -36.32 -15.17 15.55
CA THR A 175 -35.33 -14.78 16.58
C THR A 175 -35.86 -13.74 17.56
N SER A 176 -37.09 -13.28 17.37
CA SER A 176 -37.80 -12.35 18.25
C SER A 176 -38.65 -13.12 19.25
#